data_AF-A0A532TDQ4-F1
#
_entry.id   AF-A0A532TDQ4-F1
#
_cell.length_a   1.000
_cell.length_b   1.000
_cell.length_c   1.000
_cell.angle_alpha   90.00
_cell.angle_beta   90.00
_cell.angle_gamma   90.00
#
_symmetry.space_group_name_H-M   'P 1'
#
loop_
_entity.id
_entity.type
_entity.pdbx_description
1 polymer ?
#
loop_
_entity_poly.entity_id
_entity_poly.type
_entity_poly.pdbx_seq_one_letter_code
_entity_poly.pdbx_strand_id
1 'polypeptide(L)'
;GYRFYKKQEKESRVVNIPLESKLINLKILKDSGRLEESISYLFNAIYMDLINAKYGRVRKENETIRDFAIISVKELRLTPAAVYPFIQRVEAIIYAKPFKITENDFYNTCELFSPIYFQLTGFNFALNF
;
A
#
# COMPACT_ATOMS: atom_id res chain seq x y z
N GLY A 1 15.29 -25.91 -10.85
CA GLY A 1 15.84 -25.67 -9.51
C GLY A 1 15.82 -24.21 -9.12
N TYR A 2 16.79 -23.41 -9.55
CA TYR A 2 17.10 -22.08 -9.01
C TYR A 2 15.97 -21.01 -9.03
N ARG A 3 15.09 -21.03 -10.04
CA ARG A 3 13.98 -20.07 -10.16
C ARG A 3 12.83 -20.30 -9.16
N PHE A 4 12.65 -21.55 -8.71
CA PHE A 4 11.60 -21.89 -7.76
C PHE A 4 11.95 -21.47 -6.33
N TYR A 5 13.21 -21.68 -5.92
CA TYR A 5 13.71 -21.25 -4.60
C TYR A 5 13.62 -19.74 -4.38
N LYS A 6 14.00 -18.92 -5.38
CA LYS A 6 13.86 -17.46 -5.30
C LYS A 6 12.39 -16.99 -5.18
N LYS A 7 11.45 -17.76 -5.70
CA LYS A 7 10.02 -17.43 -5.66
C LYS A 7 9.44 -17.74 -4.27
N GLN A 8 9.80 -18.89 -3.71
CA GLN A 8 9.47 -19.28 -2.33
C GLN A 8 10.08 -18.32 -1.29
N GLU A 9 11.36 -17.97 -1.38
CA GLU A 9 11.98 -17.03 -0.44
C GLU A 9 11.30 -15.66 -0.42
N LYS A 10 10.80 -15.20 -1.58
CA LYS A 10 10.09 -13.91 -1.71
C LYS A 10 8.68 -13.96 -1.13
N GLU A 11 7.96 -15.06 -1.30
CA GLU A 11 6.68 -15.30 -0.62
C GLU A 11 6.87 -15.37 0.90
N SER A 12 7.93 -16.02 1.37
CA SER A 12 8.26 -16.12 2.80
C SER A 12 8.61 -14.78 3.46
N ARG A 13 9.17 -13.80 2.72
CA ARG A 13 9.53 -12.49 3.30
C ARG A 13 8.33 -11.61 3.62
N VAL A 14 7.23 -11.73 2.88
CA VAL A 14 6.00 -10.96 3.16
C VAL A 14 5.37 -11.38 4.49
N VAL A 15 5.50 -12.66 4.84
CA VAL A 15 5.00 -13.24 6.10
C VAL A 15 5.73 -12.67 7.33
N ASN A 16 6.95 -12.14 7.17
CA ASN A 16 7.77 -11.63 8.27
C ASN A 16 7.60 -10.13 8.56
N ILE A 17 6.75 -9.41 7.83
CA ILE A 17 6.47 -8.00 8.16
C ILE A 17 5.48 -7.99 9.34
N PRO A 18 5.72 -7.19 10.39
CA PRO A 18 4.74 -7.00 11.47
C PRO A 18 3.56 -6.15 10.97
N LEU A 19 2.69 -6.74 10.14
CA LEU A 19 1.55 -6.06 9.53
C LEU A 19 0.50 -5.69 10.57
N GLU A 20 0.32 -6.50 11.62
CA GLU A 20 -0.63 -6.23 12.70
C GLU A 20 -0.33 -4.90 13.40
N SER A 21 0.93 -4.63 13.76
CA SER A 21 1.30 -3.37 14.43
C SER A 21 1.09 -2.16 13.51
N LYS A 22 1.35 -2.32 12.20
CA LYS A 22 1.08 -1.29 11.20
C LYS A 22 -0.41 -1.01 11.05
N LEU A 23 -1.26 -2.04 11.06
CA LEU A 23 -2.71 -1.88 11.02
C LEU A 23 -3.25 -1.23 12.29
N ILE A 24 -2.70 -1.54 13.46
CA ILE A 24 -3.04 -0.85 14.71
C ILE A 24 -2.68 0.64 14.63
N ASN A 25 -1.49 0.98 14.13
CA ASN A 25 -1.08 2.37 13.95
C ASN A 25 -2.00 3.10 12.95
N LEU A 26 -2.40 2.42 11.86
CA LEU A 26 -3.37 2.95 10.91
C LEU A 26 -4.71 3.26 11.59
N LYS A 27 -5.21 2.35 12.45
CA LYS A 27 -6.41 2.57 13.26
C LYS A 27 -6.29 3.79 14.17
N ILE A 28 -5.19 3.90 14.92
CA ILE A 28 -4.95 5.02 15.84
C ILE A 28 -4.93 6.36 15.10
N LEU A 29 -4.28 6.42 13.92
CA LEU A 29 -4.27 7.63 13.10
C LEU A 29 -5.68 8.01 12.62
N LYS A 30 -6.48 7.03 12.20
CA LYS A 30 -7.87 7.26 11.81
C LYS A 30 -8.73 7.72 13.00
N ASP A 31 -8.65 7.05 14.13
CA ASP A 31 -9.48 7.33 15.32
C ASP A 31 -9.11 8.66 16.01
N SER A 32 -7.87 9.14 15.83
CA SER A 32 -7.44 10.47 16.27
C SER A 32 -7.85 11.61 15.33
N GLY A 33 -8.60 11.32 14.26
CA GLY A 33 -9.05 12.31 13.27
C GLY A 33 -7.97 12.71 12.26
N ARG A 34 -6.80 12.06 12.26
CA ARG A 34 -5.67 12.34 11.36
C ARG A 34 -5.80 11.52 10.06
N LEU A 35 -6.92 11.72 9.36
CA LEU A 35 -7.28 10.92 8.18
C LEU A 35 -6.24 11.03 7.05
N GLU A 36 -5.72 12.22 6.77
CA GLU A 36 -4.66 12.42 5.77
C GLU A 36 -3.41 11.59 6.09
N GLU A 37 -3.01 11.61 7.35
CA GLU A 37 -1.83 10.89 7.83
C GLU A 37 -2.07 9.39 7.79
N SER A 38 -3.28 8.93 8.10
CA SER A 38 -3.64 7.52 7.96
C SER A 38 -3.52 7.04 6.50
N ILE A 39 -3.93 7.84 5.52
CA ILE A 39 -3.82 7.50 4.10
C ILE A 39 -2.37 7.56 3.62
N SER A 40 -1.63 8.58 4.07
CA SER A 40 -0.20 8.70 3.82
C SER A 40 0.57 7.53 4.43
N TYR A 41 0.17 7.05 5.60
CA TYR A 41 0.74 5.89 6.27
C TYR A 41 0.40 4.60 5.51
N LEU A 42 -0.83 4.45 5.03
CA LEU A 42 -1.24 3.32 4.19
C LEU A 42 -0.34 3.19 2.95
N PHE A 43 -0.02 4.30 2.29
CA PHE A 43 0.90 4.30 1.16
C PHE A 43 2.36 4.07 1.57
N ASN A 44 2.91 4.91 2.46
CA ASN A 44 4.36 4.93 2.75
C ASN A 44 4.82 3.78 3.64
N ALA A 45 3.99 3.33 4.58
CA ALA A 45 4.40 2.35 5.59
C ALA A 45 3.81 0.95 5.37
N ILE A 46 2.70 0.82 4.63
CA ILE A 46 2.08 -0.48 4.36
C ILE A 46 2.37 -0.89 2.91
N TYR A 47 1.88 -0.12 1.92
CA TYR A 47 2.07 -0.48 0.51
C TYR A 47 3.55 -0.57 0.12
N MET A 48 4.35 0.46 0.41
CA MET A 48 5.78 0.46 0.07
C MET A 48 6.56 -0.66 0.77
N ASP A 49 6.25 -0.95 2.04
CA ASP A 49 6.93 -2.04 2.77
C ASP A 49 6.56 -3.42 2.23
N LEU A 50 5.29 -3.62 1.83
CA LEU A 50 4.86 -4.86 1.17
C LEU A 50 5.58 -5.07 -0.17
N ILE A 51 5.74 -3.99 -0.94
CA ILE A 51 6.51 -4.01 -2.20
C ILE A 51 7.98 -4.34 -1.93
N ASN A 52 8.57 -3.72 -0.92
CA ASN A 52 9.95 -3.99 -0.51
C ASN A 52 10.13 -5.44 -0.05
N ALA A 53 9.25 -5.95 0.80
CA ALA A 53 9.34 -7.32 1.31
C ALA A 53 9.18 -8.38 0.20
N LYS A 54 8.22 -8.19 -0.71
CA LYS A 54 7.94 -9.16 -1.79
C LYS A 54 8.95 -9.08 -2.92
N TYR A 55 9.33 -7.87 -3.33
CA TYR A 55 10.11 -7.65 -4.55
C TYR A 55 11.53 -7.14 -4.31
N GLY A 56 11.83 -6.61 -3.12
CA GLY A 56 13.09 -5.94 -2.80
C GLY A 56 13.18 -4.52 -3.36
N ARG A 57 12.04 -3.90 -3.68
CA ARG A 57 11.98 -2.59 -4.33
C ARG A 57 11.63 -1.49 -3.32
N VAL A 58 12.53 -0.52 -3.19
CA VAL A 58 12.36 0.68 -2.35
C VAL A 58 12.25 1.90 -3.24
N ARG A 59 11.25 2.76 -3.04
CA ARG A 59 11.09 4.02 -3.79
C ARG A 59 12.32 4.92 -3.59
N LYS A 60 12.87 5.45 -4.68
CA LYS A 60 13.97 6.41 -4.62
C LYS A 60 13.46 7.79 -4.26
N GLU A 61 14.32 8.62 -3.66
CA GLU A 61 13.96 9.99 -3.24
C GLU A 61 13.50 10.86 -4.41
N ASN A 62 14.03 10.63 -5.60
CA ASN A 62 13.69 11.36 -6.82
C ASN A 62 12.48 10.79 -7.59
N GLU A 63 11.90 9.67 -7.15
CA GLU A 63 10.74 9.05 -7.81
C GLU A 63 9.46 9.63 -7.22
N THR A 64 8.51 10.05 -8.06
CA THR A 64 7.18 10.44 -7.58
C THR A 64 6.34 9.22 -7.16
N ILE A 65 5.22 9.45 -6.47
CA ILE A 65 4.25 8.39 -6.14
C ILE A 65 3.77 7.70 -7.44
N ARG A 66 3.55 8.49 -8.50
CA ARG A 66 3.12 8.01 -9.81
C ARG A 66 4.21 7.20 -10.52
N ASP A 67 5.46 7.62 -10.47
CA ASP A 67 6.58 6.84 -11.03
C ASP A 67 6.69 5.47 -10.34
N PHE A 68 6.57 5.46 -9.02
CA PHE A 68 6.57 4.23 -8.25
C PHE A 68 5.40 3.30 -8.63
N ALA A 69 4.22 3.86 -8.91
CA ALA A 69 3.08 3.10 -9.41
C ALA A 69 3.32 2.50 -10.81
N ILE A 70 3.88 3.29 -11.73
CA ILE A 70 4.23 2.81 -13.09
C ILE A 70 5.20 1.65 -13.00
N ILE A 71 6.22 1.74 -12.15
CA ILE A 71 7.20 0.68 -11.92
C ILE A 71 6.54 -0.55 -11.28
N SER A 72 5.66 -0.34 -10.30
CA SER A 72 4.89 -1.42 -9.66
C SER A 72 4.07 -2.23 -10.67
N VAL A 73 3.48 -1.56 -11.66
CA VAL A 73 2.72 -2.22 -12.72
C VAL A 73 3.63 -2.86 -13.77
N LYS A 74 4.60 -2.12 -14.32
CA LYS A 74 5.43 -2.58 -15.45
C LYS A 74 6.46 -3.63 -15.05
N GLU A 75 7.16 -3.41 -13.95
CA GLU A 75 8.27 -4.27 -13.52
C GLU A 75 7.82 -5.36 -12.55
N LEU A 76 6.93 -5.02 -11.60
CA LEU A 76 6.47 -5.96 -10.57
C LEU A 76 5.20 -6.73 -10.97
N ARG A 77 4.64 -6.40 -12.14
CA ARG A 77 3.44 -7.03 -12.73
C ARG A 77 2.21 -6.98 -11.82
N LEU A 78 2.09 -5.92 -11.02
CA LEU A 78 0.86 -5.64 -10.30
C LEU A 78 -0.25 -5.22 -11.25
N THR A 79 -1.50 -5.47 -10.84
CA THR A 79 -2.66 -5.22 -11.70
C THR A 79 -2.86 -3.70 -11.90
N PRO A 80 -2.76 -3.18 -13.15
CA PRO A 80 -2.90 -1.75 -13.41
C PRO A 80 -4.24 -1.17 -12.91
N ALA A 81 -5.32 -1.91 -13.12
CA ALA A 81 -6.67 -1.54 -12.70
C ALA A 81 -6.86 -1.47 -11.17
N ALA A 82 -5.95 -2.06 -10.39
CA ALA A 82 -5.95 -1.93 -8.94
C ALA A 82 -5.00 -0.81 -8.49
N VAL A 83 -3.76 -0.79 -9.01
CA VAL A 83 -2.71 0.15 -8.58
C VAL A 83 -3.03 1.59 -8.96
N TYR A 84 -3.43 1.87 -10.21
CA TYR A 84 -3.59 3.26 -10.64
C TYR A 84 -4.73 3.99 -9.94
N PRO A 85 -5.93 3.42 -9.75
CA PRO A 85 -6.98 4.08 -8.99
C PRO A 85 -6.59 4.36 -7.53
N PHE A 86 -5.93 3.40 -6.86
CA PHE A 86 -5.43 3.58 -5.50
C PHE A 86 -4.43 4.74 -5.42
N ILE A 87 -3.43 4.75 -6.30
CA ILE A 87 -2.37 5.76 -6.30
C ILE A 87 -2.92 7.14 -6.64
N GLN A 88 -3.80 7.23 -7.65
CA GLN A 88 -4.45 8.49 -8.00
C GLN A 88 -5.27 9.04 -6.83
N ARG A 89 -5.92 8.17 -6.06
CA ARG A 89 -6.67 8.56 -4.87
C ARG A 89 -5.75 9.08 -3.76
N VAL A 90 -4.66 8.37 -3.46
CA VAL A 90 -3.63 8.80 -2.51
C VAL A 90 -3.03 10.13 -2.91
N GLU A 91 -2.66 10.29 -4.19
CA GLU A 91 -2.08 11.51 -4.74
C GLU A 91 -3.05 12.69 -4.63
N ALA A 92 -4.32 12.48 -5.00
CA ALA A 92 -5.35 13.50 -4.87
C ALA A 92 -5.54 13.93 -3.41
N ILE A 93 -5.48 13.00 -2.45
CA ILE A 93 -5.68 13.29 -1.04
C ILE A 93 -4.48 14.03 -0.42
N ILE A 94 -3.25 13.62 -0.75
CA ILE A 94 -2.03 14.25 -0.24
C ILE A 94 -1.83 15.66 -0.83
N TYR A 95 -2.23 15.88 -2.09
CA TYR A 95 -2.00 17.16 -2.76
C TYR A 95 -3.24 18.07 -2.86
N ALA A 96 -4.45 17.61 -2.51
CA ALA A 96 -5.64 18.45 -2.55
C ALA A 96 -5.61 19.53 -1.46
N LYS A 97 -5.86 20.78 -1.89
CA LYS A 97 -6.20 21.89 -1.00
C LYS A 97 -7.61 22.39 -1.31
N PRO A 98 -8.48 22.68 -0.32
CA PRO A 98 -8.33 22.44 1.12
C PRO A 98 -8.71 21.02 1.57
N PHE A 99 -8.11 20.60 2.69
CA PHE A 99 -8.05 19.24 3.26
C PHE A 99 -9.36 18.72 3.89
N LYS A 100 -10.50 18.80 3.21
CA LYS A 100 -11.74 18.15 3.69
C LYS A 100 -11.76 16.67 3.32
N ILE A 101 -10.87 15.89 3.92
CA ILE A 101 -10.89 14.43 3.83
C ILE A 101 -11.93 13.92 4.82
N THR A 102 -12.85 13.12 4.32
CA THR A 102 -13.91 12.47 5.12
C THR A 102 -13.52 11.04 5.45
N GLU A 103 -14.17 10.45 6.45
CA GLU A 103 -13.99 9.02 6.74
C GLU A 103 -14.35 8.15 5.52
N ASN A 104 -15.34 8.58 4.73
CA ASN A 104 -15.69 7.90 3.49
C ASN A 104 -14.50 7.87 2.50
N ASP A 105 -13.71 8.95 2.42
CA ASP A 105 -12.52 8.96 1.56
C ASP A 105 -11.47 7.95 2.03
N PHE A 106 -11.32 7.78 3.35
CA PHE A 106 -10.44 6.77 3.95
C PHE A 106 -10.90 5.35 3.61
N TYR A 107 -12.17 5.00 3.86
CA TYR A 107 -12.69 3.66 3.58
C TYR A 107 -12.63 3.33 2.09
N ASN A 108 -13.01 4.25 1.20
CA ASN A 108 -12.87 4.06 -0.24
C ASN A 108 -11.41 3.82 -0.66
N THR A 109 -10.46 4.51 -0.04
CA THR A 109 -9.03 4.31 -0.32
C THR A 109 -8.56 2.93 0.14
N CYS A 110 -9.08 2.45 1.28
CA CYS A 110 -8.82 1.10 1.79
C CYS A 110 -9.43 0.01 0.91
N GLU A 111 -10.62 0.23 0.35
CA GLU A 111 -11.25 -0.69 -0.61
C GLU A 111 -10.42 -0.81 -1.89
N LEU A 112 -9.93 0.33 -2.43
CA LEU A 112 -9.02 0.34 -3.58
C LEU A 112 -7.70 -0.38 -3.29
N PHE A 113 -7.24 -0.33 -2.03
CA PHE A 113 -6.03 -1.00 -1.59
C PHE A 113 -6.20 -2.52 -1.42
N SER A 114 -7.39 -2.99 -1.05
CA SER A 114 -7.68 -4.41 -0.78
C SER A 114 -7.20 -5.39 -1.87
N PRO A 115 -7.51 -5.20 -3.18
CA PRO A 115 -7.03 -6.11 -4.22
C PRO A 115 -5.50 -6.10 -4.38
N ILE A 116 -4.86 -4.96 -4.13
CA ILE A 116 -3.40 -4.82 -4.16
C ILE A 116 -2.79 -5.61 -2.99
N TYR A 117 -3.35 -5.43 -1.79
CA TYR A 117 -2.92 -6.14 -0.60
C TYR A 117 -3.03 -7.66 -0.79
N PHE A 118 -4.15 -8.16 -1.32
CA PHE A 118 -4.32 -9.58 -1.63
C PHE A 118 -3.28 -10.07 -2.64
N GLN A 119 -3.00 -9.30 -3.70
CA GLN A 119 -1.98 -9.66 -4.68
C GLN A 119 -0.57 -9.72 -4.06
N LEU A 120 -0.29 -8.91 -3.04
CA LEU A 120 0.99 -8.85 -2.34
C LEU A 120 1.11 -9.95 -1.27
N THR A 121 0.09 -10.17 -0.46
CA THR A 121 0.15 -11.02 0.74
C THR A 121 -0.54 -12.37 0.59
N GLY A 122 -1.50 -12.50 -0.32
CA GLY A 122 -2.40 -13.65 -0.41
C GLY A 122 -3.54 -13.65 0.62
N PHE A 123 -3.63 -12.62 1.48
CA PHE A 123 -4.67 -12.47 2.50
C PHE A 123 -5.61 -11.32 2.15
N ASN A 124 -6.86 -11.40 2.59
CA ASN A 124 -7.81 -10.30 2.43
C ASN A 124 -7.42 -9.14 3.34
N PHE A 125 -7.53 -7.92 2.83
CA PHE A 125 -7.36 -6.73 3.64
C PHE A 125 -8.59 -6.55 4.53
N ALA A 126 -8.45 -6.83 5.82
CA ALA A 126 -9.51 -6.66 6.80
C ALA A 126 -9.12 -5.56 7.79
N LEU A 127 -9.89 -4.47 7.79
CA LEU A 127 -9.83 -3.44 8.82
C LEU A 127 -10.74 -3.92 9.96
N ASN A 128 -10.21 -4.71 10.89
CA ASN A 128 -10.96 -5.16 12.06
C ASN A 128 -10.97 -4.06 13.14
N PHE A 129 -11.55 -2.91 12.81
CA PHE A 129 -11.56 -1.75 13.70
C PHE A 129 -12.94 -1.40 14.18
#